data_AF-A0A0J9FUU8-F1
#
_entry.id   AF-A0A0J9FUU8-F1
#
_cell.length_a   1.000
_cell.length_b   1.000
_cell.length_c   1.000
_cell.angle_alpha   90.00
_cell.angle_beta   90.00
_cell.angle_gamma   90.00
#
_symmetry.space_group_name_H-M   'P 1'
#
loop_
_entity.id
_entity.type
_entity.pdbx_description
1 polymer ?
#
loop_
_entity_poly.entity_id
_entity_poly.type
_entity_poly.pdbx_seq_one_letter_code
_entity_poly.pdbx_strand_id
1 'polypeptide(L)' 'MIGADMTRFFAARAAEAQHDIDGNGAAAQTASNEAFHLEQFIRAELNAILAPHGVTVAQIERMGM' A
#
# COMPACT_ATOMS: atom_id res chain seq x y z
N MET A 1 9.00 -40.50 -21.22
CA MET A 1 8.99 -39.09 -21.63
C MET A 1 8.78 -38.23 -20.38
N ILE A 2 9.78 -38.16 -19.50
CA ILE A 2 9.66 -37.57 -18.14
C ILE A 2 9.95 -36.05 -18.14
N GLY A 3 10.76 -35.57 -19.09
CA GLY A 3 11.15 -34.16 -19.17
C GLY A 3 10.02 -33.20 -19.53
N ALA A 4 9.03 -33.62 -20.33
CA ALA A 4 7.92 -32.76 -20.73
C ALA A 4 6.93 -32.49 -19.56
N ASP A 5 6.74 -33.47 -18.67
CA ASP A 5 5.86 -33.34 -17.50
C ASP A 5 6.48 -32.46 -16.41
N MET A 6 7.80 -32.54 -16.22
CA MET A 6 8.53 -31.63 -15.33
C MET A 6 8.42 -30.17 -15.79
N THR A 7 8.62 -29.89 -17.08
CA THR A 7 8.51 -28.52 -17.60
C THR A 7 7.10 -27.95 -17.44
N ARG A 8 6.06 -28.76 -17.66
CA ARG A 8 4.66 -28.35 -17.44
C ARG A 8 4.36 -28.07 -15.97
N PHE A 9 4.89 -28.90 -15.06
CA PHE A 9 4.74 -28.71 -13.62
C PHE A 9 5.35 -27.38 -13.15
N PHE A 10 6.58 -27.07 -13.55
CA PHE A 10 7.22 -25.80 -13.17
C PHE A 10 6.53 -24.59 -13.80
N ALA A 11 6.05 -24.69 -15.04
CA ALA A 11 5.28 -23.63 -15.68
C ALA A 11 3.96 -23.35 -14.94
N ALA A 12 3.24 -24.39 -14.49
CA ALA A 12 2.03 -24.23 -13.70
C ALA A 12 2.32 -23.54 -12.35
N ARG A 13 3.38 -23.96 -11.66
CA ARG A 13 3.82 -23.32 -10.39
C ARG A 13 4.22 -21.86 -10.57
N ALA A 14 4.91 -21.53 -11.65
CA ALA A 14 5.27 -20.15 -11.96
C ALA A 14 4.04 -19.29 -12.28
N ALA A 15 3.05 -19.84 -12.98
CA ALA A 15 1.79 -19.17 -13.26
C ALA A 15 0.95 -18.93 -12.00
N GLU A 16 0.89 -19.91 -11.09
CA GLU A 16 0.27 -19.76 -9.77
C GLU A 16 0.94 -18.65 -8.96
N ALA A 17 2.28 -18.64 -8.90
CA ALA A 17 3.03 -17.60 -8.20
C ALA A 17 2.83 -16.21 -8.82
N GLN A 18 2.78 -16.11 -10.16
CA GLN A 18 2.52 -14.85 -10.84
C GLN A 18 1.10 -14.35 -10.59
N HIS A 19 0.10 -15.23 -10.61
CA HIS A 19 -1.29 -14.90 -10.29
C HIS A 19 -1.42 -14.40 -8.84
N ASP A 20 -0.70 -15.02 -7.90
CA ASP A 20 -0.67 -14.58 -6.51
C ASP A 20 0.02 -13.22 -6.35
N ILE A 21 1.09 -12.95 -7.10
CA ILE A 21 1.76 -11.64 -7.12
C ILE A 21 0.83 -10.58 -7.69
N ASP A 22 0.16 -10.86 -8.80
CA ASP A 22 -0.74 -9.91 -9.45
C ASP A 22 -1.98 -9.63 -8.58
N GLY A 23 -2.57 -10.68 -7.99
CA GLY A 23 -3.71 -10.57 -7.09
C GLY A 23 -3.37 -9.88 -5.76
N ASN A 24 -2.34 -10.34 -5.06
CA ASN A 24 -1.93 -9.77 -3.79
C ASN A 24 -1.29 -8.39 -3.96
N GLY A 25 -0.56 -8.17 -5.06
CA GLY A 25 0.03 -6.88 -5.41
C GLY A 25 -1.04 -5.82 -5.69
N ALA A 26 -2.09 -6.16 -6.44
CA ALA A 26 -3.21 -5.26 -6.68
C ALA A 26 -3.97 -4.93 -5.38
N ALA A 27 -4.21 -5.93 -4.51
CA ALA A 27 -4.84 -5.72 -3.22
C ALA A 27 -3.97 -4.85 -2.28
N ALA A 28 -2.67 -5.12 -2.21
CA ALA A 28 -1.72 -4.33 -1.42
C ALA A 28 -1.63 -2.88 -1.92
N GLN A 29 -1.60 -2.68 -3.24
CA GLN A 29 -1.59 -1.33 -3.82
C GLN A 29 -2.89 -0.57 -3.51
N THR A 30 -4.04 -1.26 -3.56
CA THR A 30 -5.34 -0.67 -3.22
C THR A 30 -5.36 -0.24 -1.76
N ALA A 31 -4.97 -1.13 -0.84
CA ALA A 31 -4.88 -0.82 0.59
C ALA A 31 -3.89 0.31 0.88
N SER A 32 -2.75 0.36 0.18
CA SER A 32 -1.76 1.44 0.31
C SER A 32 -2.32 2.78 -0.14
N ASN A 33 -3.08 2.81 -1.24
CA ASN A 33 -3.72 4.04 -1.75
C ASN A 33 -4.80 4.53 -0.78
N GLU A 34 -5.64 3.62 -0.26
CA GLU A 34 -6.67 3.94 0.73
C GLU A 34 -6.05 4.51 2.01
N ALA A 35 -4.98 3.90 2.52
CA ALA A 35 -4.26 4.39 3.70
C ALA A 35 -3.69 5.80 3.47
N PHE A 36 -3.10 6.06 2.30
CA PHE A 36 -2.60 7.39 1.94
C PHE A 36 -3.72 8.44 1.89
N HIS A 37 -4.85 8.12 1.26
CA HIS A 37 -6.00 9.04 1.22
C HIS A 37 -6.57 9.31 2.62
N LEU A 38 -6.65 8.28 3.46
CA LEU A 38 -7.09 8.42 4.85
C LEU A 38 -6.14 9.29 5.66
N GLU A 39 -4.82 9.11 5.51
CA GLU A 39 -3.82 9.95 6.18
C GLU A 39 -4.01 11.42 5.79
N GLN A 40 -4.17 11.71 4.49
CA GLN A 40 -4.35 13.06 3.99
C GLN A 40 -5.66 13.70 4.50
N PHE A 41 -6.74 12.92 4.56
CA PHE A 41 -7.99 13.35 5.14
C PHE A 41 -7.83 13.71 6.63
N ILE A 42 -7.23 12.82 7.42
CA ILE A 42 -6.97 13.07 8.85
C ILE A 42 -6.08 14.29 9.05
N ARG A 43 -5.02 14.45 8.25
CA ARG A 43 -4.14 15.64 8.30
C ARG A 43 -4.90 16.92 7.99
N ALA A 44 -5.83 16.90 7.03
CA ALA A 44 -6.65 18.06 6.70
C ALA A 44 -7.59 18.43 7.85
N GLU A 45 -8.30 17.46 8.42
CA GLU A 45 -9.18 17.65 9.58
C GLU A 45 -8.41 18.21 10.79
N LEU A 46 -7.24 17.65 11.09
CA LEU A 46 -6.40 18.14 12.18
C LEU A 46 -5.92 19.56 11.93
N ASN A 47 -5.49 19.90 10.70
CA ASN A 47 -5.13 21.28 10.38
C ASN A 47 -6.31 22.25 10.48
N ALA A 48 -7.53 21.81 10.16
CA ALA A 48 -8.73 22.63 10.34
C ALA A 48 -8.99 22.91 11.84
N ILE A 49 -8.79 21.93 12.70
CA ILE A 49 -8.89 22.08 14.17
C ILE A 49 -7.78 22.99 14.71
N LEU A 50 -6.56 22.90 14.16
CA LEU A 50 -5.40 23.68 14.62
C LEU A 50 -5.35 25.10 14.05
N ALA A 51 -6.05 25.38 12.94
CA ALA A 51 -6.05 26.69 12.28
C ALA A 51 -6.35 27.87 13.21
N PRO A 52 -7.34 27.81 14.13
CA PRO A 52 -7.60 28.89 15.09
C PRO A 52 -6.45 29.17 16.06
N HIS A 53 -5.57 28.18 16.26
CA HIS A 53 -4.40 28.29 17.13
C HIS A 53 -3.16 28.79 16.38
N GLY A 54 -3.24 29.00 15.06
CA GLY A 54 -2.10 29.44 14.24
C GLY A 54 -1.00 28.39 14.08
N VAL A 55 -1.33 27.12 14.33
CA VAL A 55 -0.40 25.98 14.28
C VAL A 55 -0.89 24.98 13.23
N THR A 56 0.04 24.22 12.66
CA THR A 56 -0.23 23.12 11.70
C THR A 56 0.39 21.83 12.19
N VAL A 57 -0.15 20.70 11.74
CA VAL A 57 0.39 19.36 12.03
C VAL A 57 1.87 19.28 11.66
N ALA A 58 2.27 19.84 10.51
CA ALA A 58 3.66 19.85 10.05
C ALA A 58 4.61 20.65 10.95
N GLN A 59 4.11 21.63 11.69
CA GLN A 59 4.91 22.35 12.70
C GLN A 59 5.06 21.51 13.96
N ILE A 60 4.01 20.83 14.40
CA ILE A 60 4.05 19.92 15.56
C ILE A 60 5.02 18.76 15.30
N GLU A 61 4.96 18.13 14.13
CA GLU A 61 5.87 17.04 13.74
C GLU A 61 7.34 17.47 13.75
N ARG A 62 7.62 18.72 13.39
CA ARG A 62 8.98 19.29 13.43
C ARG A 62 9.48 19.60 14.85
N MET A 63 8.59 19.74 15.83
CA MET A 63 8.94 20.02 17.23
C MET A 63 9.12 18.74 18.05
N GLY A 64 8.60 17.60 17.57
CA GLY A 64 8.69 16.29 18.24
C GLY A 64 9.86 15.40 17.82
N MET A 65 10.66 15.83 16.83
CA MET A 65 11.95 15.23 16.45
C MET A 65 13.11 16.04 17.05
#